data_AF-A0A821KRN7-F1
#
_entry.id   AF-A0A821KRN7-F1
#
_cell.length_a   1.000
_cell.length_b   1.000
_cell.length_c   1.000
_cell.angle_alpha   90.00
_cell.angle_beta   90.00
_cell.angle_gamma   90.00
#
_symmetry.space_group_name_H-M   'P 1'
#
loop_
_entity.id
_entity.type
_entity.pdbx_description
1 polymer ?
#
loop_
_entity_poly.entity_id
_entity_poly.type
_entity_poly.pdbx_seq_one_letter_code
_entity_poly.pdbx_strand_id
1 'polypeptide(L)'
;MMDFQQNAEADEKSPDRIDAVIVGAGFAGLYMLHRLREQHISVRVIEAGSGIGGTWFWNRYPGARCDIESMEYSYSFSDELRQEWHWTDLYASQPEILRYLNYVADKFNLRRDIQLETRVIAATFDDDLERWKIQTDRGDRLSAKFCIMATGCLSVPKFPNIKGLDSFKGNLYHTGRWPHEDVRFTGCRVAIIGTGSSGIQSIPVIAEQATHVFVFQQTPNFSIPSRNMPLKQEYERWWKSNYVEHRRRMRESPIGMLIPGKRNWSAFSVTPEERQKEYEVQWQIGGYKFICSFNDIMINKESNDTAADFVRAKIRTVIKDPAVVEALLPYHYPFGAKRLCVDTHYFETFNRDNVTLVDLRNGNQSVLSDQSEYLNEIYQSKDLHKLLTFQSSKIYPKKTKFTIEQQIDAFNTLYDPSLLEEICHNLPKSHDIRNVFKNEKLIEFIRWTVNHLNSFENQTIQNTLGIVENILQKMTNNDLQFLRIVFQYKEDKLQIEKQEQEIELIKNKKENSLQ
;
A
#
# COMPACT_ATOMS: atom_id res chain seq x y z
N MET A 1 9.15 -48.05 -21.74
CA MET A 1 9.56 -46.67 -22.01
C MET A 1 8.57 -45.91 -22.90
N MET A 2 7.88 -46.55 -23.86
CA MET A 2 6.87 -45.88 -24.70
C MET A 2 5.59 -45.45 -23.95
N ASP A 3 5.15 -46.21 -22.93
CA ASP A 3 3.94 -45.85 -22.15
C ASP A 3 4.11 -44.66 -21.18
N PHE A 4 5.34 -44.34 -20.77
CA PHE A 4 5.60 -43.19 -19.89
C PHE A 4 5.63 -41.86 -20.65
N GLN A 5 6.05 -41.87 -21.92
CA GLN A 5 6.05 -40.67 -22.77
C GLN A 5 4.64 -40.31 -23.23
N GLN A 6 3.78 -41.30 -23.52
CA GLN A 6 2.39 -41.06 -23.94
C GLN A 6 1.52 -40.46 -22.81
N ASN A 7 1.75 -40.84 -21.55
CA ASN A 7 1.02 -40.26 -20.42
C ASN A 7 1.51 -38.84 -20.09
N ALA A 8 2.80 -38.53 -20.26
CA ALA A 8 3.33 -37.18 -20.06
C ALA A 8 2.83 -36.18 -21.12
N GLU A 9 2.72 -36.61 -22.39
CA GLU A 9 2.18 -35.78 -23.49
C GLU A 9 0.66 -35.56 -23.38
N ALA A 10 -0.09 -36.53 -22.86
CA ALA A 10 -1.53 -36.38 -22.60
C ALA A 10 -1.81 -35.40 -21.44
N ASP A 11 -0.93 -35.38 -20.43
CA ASP A 11 -1.00 -34.46 -19.30
C ASP A 11 -0.52 -33.04 -19.65
N GLU A 12 0.29 -32.88 -20.72
CA GLU A 12 0.77 -31.58 -21.23
C GLU A 12 -0.30 -30.77 -21.96
N LYS A 13 -1.35 -31.45 -22.46
CA LYS A 13 -2.49 -30.84 -23.17
C LYS A 13 -3.75 -30.69 -22.33
N SER A 14 -3.67 -30.94 -21.02
CA SER A 14 -4.79 -30.67 -20.12
C SER A 14 -5.08 -29.16 -20.07
N PRO A 15 -6.34 -28.70 -20.24
CA PRO A 15 -6.71 -27.30 -20.09
C PRO A 15 -6.44 -26.73 -18.68
N ASP A 16 -6.03 -27.56 -17.74
CA ASP A 16 -5.70 -27.21 -16.35
C ASP A 16 -4.19 -26.93 -16.12
N ARG A 17 -3.34 -27.12 -17.16
CA ARG A 17 -1.94 -26.69 -17.17
C ARG A 17 -1.81 -25.33 -17.85
N ILE A 18 -1.56 -24.31 -17.03
CA ILE A 18 -1.32 -22.92 -17.45
C ILE A 18 0.06 -22.47 -16.96
N ASP A 19 0.68 -21.49 -17.58
CA ASP A 19 2.00 -21.01 -17.12
C ASP A 19 1.87 -20.21 -15.83
N ALA A 20 0.84 -19.36 -15.72
CA ALA A 20 0.63 -18.51 -14.57
C ALA A 20 -0.82 -18.49 -14.07
N VAL A 21 -0.98 -18.51 -12.74
CA VAL A 21 -2.22 -18.12 -12.07
C VAL A 21 -2.01 -16.79 -11.38
N ILE A 22 -2.94 -15.84 -11.58
CA ILE A 22 -3.00 -14.58 -10.85
C ILE A 22 -4.17 -14.63 -9.87
N VAL A 23 -3.94 -14.30 -8.60
CA VAL A 23 -5.00 -14.24 -7.58
C VAL A 23 -5.41 -12.79 -7.35
N GLY A 24 -6.61 -12.42 -7.81
CA GLY A 24 -7.22 -11.10 -7.69
C GLY A 24 -7.27 -10.31 -9.01
N ALA A 25 -8.40 -9.68 -9.30
CA ALA A 25 -8.67 -8.87 -10.50
C ALA A 25 -8.84 -7.37 -10.17
N GLY A 26 -8.00 -6.86 -9.29
CA GLY A 26 -7.82 -5.41 -9.07
C GLY A 26 -6.81 -4.79 -10.05
N PHE A 27 -6.33 -3.58 -9.75
CA PHE A 27 -5.31 -2.90 -10.57
C PHE A 27 -4.09 -3.81 -10.88
N ALA A 28 -3.49 -4.41 -9.86
CA ALA A 28 -2.30 -5.25 -10.04
C ALA A 28 -2.59 -6.46 -10.95
N GLY A 29 -3.71 -7.15 -10.73
CA GLY A 29 -4.06 -8.37 -11.45
C GLY A 29 -4.42 -8.12 -12.91
N LEU A 30 -5.20 -7.07 -13.19
CA LEU A 30 -5.56 -6.69 -14.56
C LEU A 30 -4.33 -6.28 -15.37
N TYR A 31 -3.42 -5.51 -14.77
CA TYR A 31 -2.18 -5.14 -15.45
C TYR A 31 -1.25 -6.34 -15.66
N MET A 32 -1.10 -7.22 -14.66
CA MET A 32 -0.29 -8.43 -14.80
C MET A 32 -0.86 -9.35 -15.89
N LEU A 33 -2.19 -9.54 -15.94
CA LEU A 33 -2.85 -10.30 -17.00
C LEU A 33 -2.54 -9.71 -18.39
N HIS A 34 -2.68 -8.39 -18.53
CA HIS A 34 -2.35 -7.70 -19.77
C HIS A 34 -0.89 -7.95 -20.19
N ARG A 35 0.07 -7.78 -19.28
CA ARG A 35 1.50 -7.95 -19.56
C ARG A 35 1.90 -9.38 -19.90
N LEU A 36 1.37 -10.37 -19.19
CA LEU A 36 1.66 -11.78 -19.50
C LEU A 36 1.09 -12.18 -20.85
N ARG A 37 -0.09 -11.66 -21.23
CA ARG A 37 -0.67 -11.89 -22.56
C ARG A 37 0.13 -11.27 -23.69
N GLU A 38 0.71 -10.08 -23.50
CA GLU A 38 1.62 -9.48 -24.49
C GLU A 38 2.89 -10.31 -24.72
N GLN A 39 3.25 -11.16 -23.75
CA GLN A 39 4.38 -12.09 -23.85
C GLN A 39 3.95 -13.50 -24.28
N HIS A 40 2.69 -13.69 -24.69
CA HIS A 40 2.12 -15.00 -25.07
C HIS A 40 2.20 -16.07 -23.97
N ILE A 41 2.25 -15.65 -22.70
CA ILE A 41 2.24 -16.56 -21.54
C ILE A 41 0.79 -16.96 -21.24
N SER A 42 0.53 -18.27 -21.11
CA SER A 42 -0.80 -18.77 -20.77
C SER A 42 -1.14 -18.44 -19.31
N VAL A 43 -2.27 -17.76 -19.09
CA VAL A 43 -2.58 -17.20 -17.77
C VAL A 43 -4.07 -17.25 -17.47
N ARG A 44 -4.40 -17.49 -16.20
CA ARG A 44 -5.76 -17.36 -15.65
C ARG A 44 -5.75 -16.49 -14.41
N VAL A 45 -6.71 -15.56 -14.31
CA VAL A 45 -6.96 -14.77 -13.10
C VAL A 45 -8.11 -15.40 -12.32
N ILE A 46 -7.93 -15.61 -11.03
CA ILE A 46 -8.98 -16.07 -10.12
C ILE A 46 -9.40 -14.91 -9.22
N GLU A 47 -10.66 -14.52 -9.27
CA GLU A 47 -11.22 -13.41 -8.50
C GLU A 47 -12.41 -13.85 -7.64
N ALA A 48 -12.35 -13.45 -6.38
CA ALA A 48 -13.32 -13.77 -5.36
C ALA A 48 -14.69 -13.10 -5.55
N GLY A 49 -14.72 -11.91 -6.15
CA GLY A 49 -15.92 -11.11 -6.38
C GLY A 49 -16.65 -11.48 -7.66
N SER A 50 -17.91 -11.05 -7.75
CA SER A 50 -18.74 -11.19 -8.95
C SER A 50 -18.41 -10.18 -10.05
N GLY A 51 -17.36 -9.38 -9.86
CA GLY A 51 -16.83 -8.47 -10.85
C GLY A 51 -15.40 -8.06 -10.53
N ILE A 52 -14.77 -7.43 -11.51
CA ILE A 52 -13.40 -6.92 -11.38
C ILE A 52 -13.37 -5.58 -10.65
N GLY A 53 -12.18 -5.17 -10.21
CA GLY A 53 -11.93 -3.85 -9.63
C GLY A 53 -11.21 -3.89 -8.28
N GLY A 54 -11.11 -5.07 -7.65
CA GLY A 54 -10.46 -5.25 -6.36
C GLY A 54 -11.09 -4.37 -5.27
N THR A 55 -10.29 -3.55 -4.59
CA THR A 55 -10.79 -2.59 -3.58
C THR A 55 -11.96 -1.75 -4.10
N TRP A 56 -11.90 -1.31 -5.35
CA TRP A 56 -12.94 -0.49 -5.99
C TRP A 56 -14.18 -1.28 -6.40
N PHE A 57 -14.12 -2.61 -6.40
CA PHE A 57 -15.30 -3.45 -6.51
C PHE A 57 -16.00 -3.62 -5.16
N TRP A 58 -15.24 -3.82 -4.08
CA TRP A 58 -15.81 -4.15 -2.76
C TRP A 58 -16.21 -2.93 -1.90
N ASN A 59 -15.46 -1.83 -1.98
CA ASN A 59 -15.62 -0.68 -1.08
C ASN A 59 -16.54 0.39 -1.70
N ARG A 60 -17.85 0.11 -1.71
CA ARG A 60 -18.87 0.97 -2.36
C ARG A 60 -19.66 1.85 -1.37
N TYR A 61 -19.12 2.06 -0.19
CA TYR A 61 -19.78 2.90 0.81
C TYR A 61 -19.92 4.35 0.31
N PRO A 62 -20.95 5.10 0.77
CA PRO A 62 -21.15 6.48 0.34
C PRO A 62 -19.92 7.33 0.66
N GLY A 63 -19.46 8.12 -0.31
CA GLY A 63 -18.28 8.97 -0.16
C GLY A 63 -16.93 8.29 -0.48
N ALA A 64 -16.90 6.99 -0.77
CA ALA A 64 -15.67 6.29 -1.16
C ALA A 64 -14.99 6.96 -2.37
N ARG A 65 -13.72 7.35 -2.19
CA ARG A 65 -12.95 8.13 -3.17
C ARG A 65 -11.46 7.85 -3.03
N CYS A 66 -10.70 8.07 -4.11
CA CYS A 66 -9.24 8.09 -4.02
C CYS A 66 -8.74 9.31 -3.23
N ASP A 67 -7.65 9.14 -2.50
CA ASP A 67 -6.93 10.20 -1.80
C ASP A 67 -5.78 10.79 -2.64
N ILE A 68 -5.59 10.28 -3.86
CA ILE A 68 -4.65 10.73 -4.88
C ILE A 68 -5.44 11.28 -6.07
N GLU A 69 -4.92 12.33 -6.71
CA GLU A 69 -5.57 12.94 -7.88
C GLU A 69 -5.79 11.92 -9.01
N SER A 70 -6.91 12.03 -9.73
CA SER A 70 -7.35 11.06 -10.75
C SER A 70 -6.34 10.87 -11.89
N MET A 71 -5.71 11.97 -12.32
CA MET A 71 -4.68 11.94 -13.37
C MET A 71 -3.42 11.19 -12.92
N GLU A 72 -3.16 11.13 -11.61
CA GLU A 72 -2.07 10.38 -11.00
C GLU A 72 -2.46 8.93 -10.69
N TYR A 73 -3.66 8.68 -10.17
CA TYR A 73 -4.12 7.34 -9.79
C TYR A 73 -4.76 6.59 -10.98
N SER A 74 -3.95 6.33 -12.00
CA SER A 74 -4.36 5.65 -13.24
C SER A 74 -3.19 4.93 -13.90
N TYR A 75 -3.48 4.00 -14.82
CA TYR A 75 -2.44 3.29 -15.55
C TYR A 75 -1.67 4.23 -16.49
N SER A 76 -0.43 3.83 -16.77
CA SER A 76 0.47 4.55 -17.68
C SER A 76 1.05 3.70 -18.82
N PHE A 77 0.59 2.46 -18.98
CA PHE A 77 1.17 1.49 -19.92
C PHE A 77 0.70 1.64 -21.38
N SER A 78 -0.42 2.33 -21.62
CA SER A 78 -0.98 2.54 -22.97
C SER A 78 -1.26 4.02 -23.19
N ASP A 79 -0.79 4.52 -24.33
CA ASP A 79 -0.94 5.91 -24.75
C ASP A 79 -2.40 6.19 -25.13
N GLU A 80 -3.03 5.24 -25.82
CA GLU A 80 -4.43 5.27 -26.22
C GLU A 80 -5.34 5.37 -25.00
N LEU A 81 -5.14 4.49 -24.00
CA LEU A 81 -5.89 4.53 -22.73
C LEU A 81 -5.75 5.89 -22.04
N ARG A 82 -4.52 6.44 -22.01
CA ARG A 82 -4.22 7.72 -21.38
C ARG A 82 -4.93 8.88 -22.05
N GLN A 83 -5.09 8.84 -23.38
CA GLN A 83 -5.74 9.92 -24.13
C GLN A 83 -7.26 9.78 -24.16
N GLU A 84 -7.79 8.56 -24.28
CA GLU A 84 -9.23 8.29 -24.44
C GLU A 84 -10.02 8.43 -23.13
N TRP A 85 -9.42 8.12 -21.98
CA TRP A 85 -10.14 8.25 -20.71
C TRP A 85 -10.14 9.70 -20.22
N HIS A 86 -11.31 10.17 -19.77
CA HIS A 86 -11.52 11.50 -19.20
C HIS A 86 -12.08 11.36 -17.79
N TRP A 87 -11.38 11.92 -16.80
CA TRP A 87 -11.83 11.96 -15.42
C TRP A 87 -12.73 13.17 -15.17
N THR A 88 -13.75 12.99 -14.35
CA THR A 88 -14.77 14.01 -14.03
C THR A 88 -14.40 14.86 -12.82
N ASP A 89 -13.73 14.26 -11.84
CA ASP A 89 -13.34 14.91 -10.57
C ASP A 89 -11.81 14.93 -10.40
N LEU A 90 -11.31 15.93 -9.66
CA LEU A 90 -9.91 15.98 -9.23
C LEU A 90 -9.49 14.72 -8.46
N TYR A 91 -10.36 14.22 -7.59
CA TYR A 91 -10.21 12.94 -6.90
C TYR A 91 -11.35 12.01 -7.29
N ALA A 92 -11.10 10.99 -8.10
CA ALA A 92 -12.16 10.15 -8.64
C ALA A 92 -12.90 9.36 -7.54
N SER A 93 -14.23 9.33 -7.65
CA SER A 93 -15.08 8.52 -6.79
C SER A 93 -14.92 7.03 -7.09
N GLN A 94 -15.26 6.15 -6.14
CA GLN A 94 -15.22 4.70 -6.36
C GLN A 94 -16.00 4.26 -7.62
N PRO A 95 -17.23 4.74 -7.88
CA PRO A 95 -17.96 4.35 -9.09
C PRO A 95 -17.21 4.71 -10.37
N GLU A 96 -16.53 5.85 -10.40
CA GLU A 96 -15.75 6.27 -11.56
C GLU A 96 -14.50 5.43 -11.77
N ILE A 97 -13.75 5.12 -10.71
CA ILE A 97 -12.58 4.24 -10.79
C ILE A 97 -13.00 2.82 -11.20
N LEU A 98 -14.14 2.34 -10.72
CA LEU A 98 -14.68 1.06 -11.15
C LEU A 98 -15.04 1.08 -12.65
N ARG A 99 -15.65 2.16 -13.16
CA ARG A 99 -15.89 2.31 -14.61
C ARG A 99 -14.58 2.32 -15.39
N TYR A 100 -13.56 3.03 -14.92
CA TYR A 100 -12.23 3.05 -15.53
C TYR A 100 -11.64 1.64 -15.66
N LEU A 101 -11.65 0.84 -14.59
CA LEU A 101 -11.12 -0.52 -14.62
C LEU A 101 -11.93 -1.46 -15.53
N ASN A 102 -13.25 -1.29 -15.60
CA ASN A 102 -14.09 -2.02 -16.54
C ASN A 102 -13.78 -1.62 -17.99
N TYR A 103 -13.63 -0.33 -18.28
CA TYR A 103 -13.21 0.16 -19.58
C TYR A 103 -11.84 -0.40 -20.00
N VAL A 104 -10.86 -0.48 -19.08
CA VAL A 104 -9.56 -1.13 -19.33
C VAL A 104 -9.75 -2.61 -19.67
N ALA A 105 -10.52 -3.34 -18.86
CA ALA A 105 -10.74 -4.76 -19.11
C ALA A 105 -11.44 -5.05 -20.45
N ASP A 106 -12.34 -4.16 -20.87
CA ASP A 106 -13.03 -4.28 -22.16
C ASP A 106 -12.08 -3.93 -23.32
N LYS A 107 -11.37 -2.79 -23.24
CA LYS A 107 -10.43 -2.32 -24.27
C LYS A 107 -9.34 -3.34 -24.60
N PHE A 108 -8.81 -4.02 -23.59
CA PHE A 108 -7.75 -5.03 -23.76
C PHE A 108 -8.29 -6.48 -23.76
N ASN A 109 -9.62 -6.65 -23.83
CA ASN A 109 -10.30 -7.95 -23.86
C ASN A 109 -9.81 -8.92 -22.76
N LEU A 110 -9.68 -8.43 -21.52
CA LEU A 110 -9.07 -9.16 -20.42
C LEU A 110 -10.02 -10.20 -19.80
N ARG A 111 -11.34 -9.98 -19.86
CA ARG A 111 -12.34 -10.77 -19.11
C ARG A 111 -12.34 -12.26 -19.41
N ARG A 112 -12.02 -12.64 -20.64
CA ARG A 112 -12.03 -14.04 -21.08
C ARG A 112 -11.09 -14.95 -20.26
N ASP A 113 -10.06 -14.36 -19.64
CA ASP A 113 -9.05 -15.07 -18.87
C ASP A 113 -9.26 -14.88 -17.35
N ILE A 114 -10.41 -14.31 -16.95
CA ILE A 114 -10.76 -14.03 -15.55
C ILE A 114 -11.92 -14.94 -15.12
N GLN A 115 -11.68 -15.78 -14.13
CA GLN A 115 -12.71 -16.57 -13.45
C GLN A 115 -13.18 -15.82 -12.20
N LEU A 116 -14.39 -15.27 -12.28
CA LEU A 116 -15.05 -14.55 -11.19
C LEU A 116 -15.69 -15.51 -10.17
N GLU A 117 -16.13 -14.93 -9.05
CA GLU A 117 -16.85 -15.63 -7.98
C GLU A 117 -16.17 -16.91 -7.48
N THR A 118 -14.85 -16.94 -7.53
CA THR A 118 -14.02 -18.10 -7.24
C THR A 118 -12.93 -17.69 -6.26
N ARG A 119 -12.86 -18.31 -5.09
CA ARG A 119 -11.78 -18.08 -4.10
C ARG A 119 -10.65 -19.06 -4.34
N VAL A 120 -9.42 -18.58 -4.32
CA VAL A 120 -8.29 -19.48 -4.00
C VAL A 120 -8.29 -19.76 -2.50
N ILE A 121 -8.37 -21.03 -2.12
CA ILE A 121 -8.37 -21.49 -0.72
C ILE A 121 -7.06 -22.13 -0.29
N ALA A 122 -6.28 -22.66 -1.23
CA ALA A 122 -4.96 -23.22 -0.98
C ALA A 122 -4.08 -23.12 -2.23
N ALA A 123 -2.77 -22.97 -2.01
CA ALA A 123 -1.75 -23.07 -3.04
C ALA A 123 -0.51 -23.73 -2.41
N THR A 124 -0.08 -24.85 -2.97
CA THR A 124 1.07 -25.62 -2.50
C THR A 124 2.03 -25.83 -3.66
N PHE A 125 3.31 -25.59 -3.44
CA PHE A 125 4.31 -25.90 -4.45
C PHE A 125 4.58 -27.41 -4.44
N ASP A 126 4.70 -27.98 -5.63
CA ASP A 126 5.11 -29.36 -5.87
C ASP A 126 6.52 -29.32 -6.45
N ASP A 127 7.50 -29.80 -5.69
CA ASP A 127 8.92 -29.78 -6.05
C ASP A 127 9.22 -30.74 -7.21
N ASP A 128 8.56 -31.90 -7.27
CA ASP A 128 8.78 -32.89 -8.32
C ASP A 128 8.31 -32.38 -9.69
N LEU A 129 7.22 -31.61 -9.68
CA LEU A 129 6.63 -31.04 -10.90
C LEU A 129 7.11 -29.60 -11.18
N GLU A 130 7.85 -28.99 -10.27
CA GLU A 130 8.26 -27.57 -10.27
C GLU A 130 7.08 -26.61 -10.50
N ARG A 131 5.93 -26.89 -9.86
CA ARG A 131 4.67 -26.20 -10.13
C ARG A 131 3.84 -25.98 -8.88
N TRP A 132 3.06 -24.90 -8.89
CA TRP A 132 2.01 -24.64 -7.92
C TRP A 132 0.77 -25.46 -8.22
N LYS A 133 0.26 -26.18 -7.21
CA LYS A 133 -1.08 -26.74 -7.16
C LYS A 133 -1.99 -25.74 -6.44
N ILE A 134 -2.95 -25.17 -7.14
CA ILE A 134 -3.91 -24.19 -6.62
C ILE A 134 -5.28 -24.84 -6.49
N GLN A 135 -5.95 -24.66 -5.34
CA GLN A 135 -7.30 -25.15 -5.08
C GLN A 135 -8.27 -23.98 -4.87
N THR A 136 -9.49 -24.12 -5.39
CA THR A 136 -10.55 -23.13 -5.22
C THR A 136 -11.69 -23.61 -4.33
N ASP A 137 -12.51 -22.68 -3.84
CA ASP A 137 -13.75 -22.99 -3.10
C ASP A 137 -14.83 -23.64 -3.96
N ARG A 138 -14.69 -23.62 -5.29
CA ARG A 138 -15.55 -24.33 -6.24
C ARG A 138 -15.05 -25.75 -6.55
N GLY A 139 -13.92 -26.15 -5.98
CA GLY A 139 -13.31 -27.46 -6.19
C GLY A 139 -12.37 -27.54 -7.39
N ASP A 140 -12.10 -26.42 -8.08
CA ASP A 140 -11.13 -26.38 -9.18
C ASP A 140 -9.73 -26.73 -8.65
N ARG A 141 -8.95 -27.42 -9.49
CA ARG A 141 -7.55 -27.76 -9.23
C ARG A 141 -6.71 -27.31 -10.40
N LEU A 142 -5.92 -26.25 -10.20
CA LEU A 142 -5.08 -25.66 -11.26
C LEU A 142 -3.62 -26.01 -10.99
N SER A 143 -2.86 -26.22 -12.07
CA SER A 143 -1.41 -26.41 -12.01
C SER A 143 -0.70 -25.31 -12.79
N ALA A 144 0.17 -24.52 -12.13
CA ALA A 144 0.85 -23.39 -12.76
C ALA A 144 2.34 -23.31 -12.41
N LYS A 145 3.19 -22.86 -13.34
CA LYS A 145 4.61 -22.59 -13.04
C LYS A 145 4.74 -21.41 -12.08
N PHE A 146 3.93 -20.38 -12.30
CA PHE A 146 3.93 -19.16 -11.50
C PHE A 146 2.59 -18.95 -10.80
N CYS A 147 2.63 -18.60 -9.52
CA CYS A 147 1.48 -18.16 -8.75
C CYS A 147 1.70 -16.72 -8.30
N ILE A 148 0.94 -15.78 -8.87
CA ILE A 148 1.12 -14.33 -8.68
C ILE A 148 0.03 -13.79 -7.78
N MET A 149 0.41 -13.34 -6.59
CA MET A 149 -0.51 -12.84 -5.57
C MET A 149 -0.83 -11.35 -5.78
N ALA A 150 -1.87 -11.07 -6.57
CA ALA A 150 -2.39 -9.71 -6.79
C ALA A 150 -3.56 -9.36 -5.85
N THR A 151 -3.51 -9.85 -4.60
CA THR A 151 -4.62 -9.83 -3.64
C THR A 151 -4.84 -8.50 -2.93
N GLY A 152 -3.98 -7.51 -3.17
CA GLY A 152 -4.07 -6.15 -2.61
C GLY A 152 -3.74 -6.04 -1.11
N CYS A 153 -3.57 -4.81 -0.64
CA CYS A 153 -3.20 -4.51 0.75
C CYS A 153 -4.38 -4.29 1.71
N LEU A 154 -5.61 -4.23 1.19
CA LEU A 154 -6.85 -3.88 1.91
C LEU A 154 -8.01 -4.85 1.62
N SER A 155 -7.74 -6.14 1.46
CA SER A 155 -8.71 -7.09 0.89
C SER A 155 -9.57 -7.87 1.87
N VAL A 156 -9.18 -8.00 3.15
CA VAL A 156 -9.93 -8.79 4.14
C VAL A 156 -10.61 -7.87 5.18
N PRO A 157 -11.96 -7.76 5.16
CA PRO A 157 -12.73 -7.08 6.20
C PRO A 157 -12.44 -7.60 7.59
N LYS A 158 -12.24 -6.67 8.53
CA LYS A 158 -12.13 -6.98 9.95
C LYS A 158 -13.35 -6.44 10.66
N PHE A 159 -14.21 -7.36 11.08
CA PHE A 159 -15.32 -7.02 11.95
C PHE A 159 -14.77 -6.77 13.37
N PRO A 160 -15.20 -5.69 14.02
CA PRO A 160 -14.81 -5.45 15.41
C PRO A 160 -15.43 -6.55 16.29
N ASN A 161 -14.65 -7.11 17.20
CA ASN A 161 -15.14 -8.11 18.15
C ASN A 161 -15.88 -7.40 19.29
N ILE A 162 -17.14 -7.05 19.05
CA ILE A 162 -18.00 -6.34 19.99
C ILE A 162 -19.00 -7.33 20.57
N LYS A 163 -18.97 -7.51 21.88
CA LYS A 163 -19.92 -8.37 22.59
C LYS A 163 -21.34 -7.86 22.35
N GLY A 164 -22.27 -8.75 21.96
CA GLY A 164 -23.67 -8.40 21.71
C GLY A 164 -23.98 -7.94 20.29
N LEU A 165 -22.98 -7.76 19.42
CA LEU A 165 -23.18 -7.33 18.03
C LEU A 165 -24.12 -8.26 17.25
N ASP A 166 -24.01 -9.58 17.46
CA ASP A 166 -24.85 -10.60 16.80
C ASP A 166 -26.33 -10.50 17.20
N SER A 167 -26.64 -9.80 18.29
CA SER A 167 -28.01 -9.61 18.78
C SER A 167 -28.67 -8.31 18.29
N PHE A 168 -27.92 -7.45 17.58
CA PHE A 168 -28.42 -6.19 17.03
C PHE A 168 -29.57 -6.45 16.06
N LYS A 169 -30.72 -5.79 16.27
CA LYS A 169 -31.93 -5.99 15.47
C LYS A 169 -32.03 -5.09 14.24
N GLY A 170 -31.20 -4.04 14.17
CA GLY A 170 -31.13 -3.16 13.01
C GLY A 170 -30.24 -3.72 11.89
N ASN A 171 -30.01 -2.92 10.86
CA ASN A 171 -29.17 -3.32 9.73
C ASN A 171 -27.68 -3.10 10.04
N LEU A 172 -26.89 -4.16 9.96
CA LEU A 172 -25.43 -4.09 10.10
C LEU A 172 -24.76 -3.96 8.73
N TYR A 173 -23.90 -2.96 8.59
CA TYR A 173 -23.09 -2.75 7.39
C TYR A 173 -21.60 -2.73 7.72
N HIS A 174 -20.80 -3.17 6.76
CA HIS A 174 -19.35 -3.06 6.81
C HIS A 174 -18.88 -2.39 5.52
N THR A 175 -18.08 -1.33 5.63
CA THR A 175 -17.64 -0.52 4.46
C THR A 175 -16.89 -1.34 3.41
N GLY A 176 -16.07 -2.31 3.82
CA GLY A 176 -15.41 -3.26 2.91
C GLY A 176 -16.30 -4.36 2.32
N ARG A 177 -17.58 -4.42 2.66
CA ARG A 177 -18.61 -5.32 2.09
C ARG A 177 -19.92 -4.56 1.93
N TRP A 178 -19.84 -3.39 1.32
CA TRP A 178 -21.01 -2.56 1.15
C TRP A 178 -22.01 -3.24 0.19
N PRO A 179 -23.33 -3.16 0.43
CA PRO A 179 -24.32 -3.67 -0.50
C PRO A 179 -24.15 -3.06 -1.91
N HIS A 180 -24.56 -3.82 -2.93
CA HIS A 180 -24.61 -3.31 -4.30
C HIS A 180 -25.83 -2.41 -4.54
N GLU A 181 -26.85 -2.57 -3.71
CA GLU A 181 -28.07 -1.77 -3.70
C GLU A 181 -27.87 -0.50 -2.87
N ASP A 182 -28.57 0.58 -3.25
CA ASP A 182 -28.50 1.84 -2.52
C ASP A 182 -29.09 1.70 -1.10
N VAL A 183 -28.29 2.10 -0.11
CA VAL A 183 -28.70 2.13 1.29
C VAL A 183 -29.28 3.51 1.62
N ARG A 184 -30.58 3.57 1.94
CA ARG A 184 -31.23 4.81 2.36
C ARG A 184 -31.01 5.09 3.85
N PHE A 185 -30.60 6.30 4.19
CA PHE A 185 -30.41 6.76 5.58
C PHE A 185 -31.50 7.72 6.07
N THR A 186 -32.35 8.23 5.19
CA THR A 186 -33.47 9.11 5.57
C THR A 186 -34.36 8.47 6.62
N GLY A 187 -34.66 9.20 7.69
CA GLY A 187 -35.46 8.70 8.82
C GLY A 187 -34.71 7.77 9.77
N CYS A 188 -33.46 7.41 9.48
CA CYS A 188 -32.68 6.48 10.30
C CYS A 188 -31.84 7.21 11.33
N ARG A 189 -31.71 6.60 12.51
CA ARG A 189 -30.63 6.88 13.45
C ARG A 189 -29.50 5.88 13.20
N VAL A 190 -28.28 6.37 13.03
CA VAL A 190 -27.14 5.61 12.53
C VAL A 190 -25.99 5.67 13.52
N ALA A 191 -25.37 4.53 13.79
CA ALA A 191 -24.15 4.44 14.58
C ALA A 191 -22.99 4.05 13.67
N ILE A 192 -21.86 4.72 13.85
CA ILE A 192 -20.66 4.57 13.03
C ILE A 192 -19.46 4.30 13.93
N ILE A 193 -18.86 3.11 13.85
CA ILE A 193 -17.77 2.70 14.74
C ILE A 193 -16.43 2.73 14.02
N GLY A 194 -15.68 3.82 14.24
CA GLY A 194 -14.33 4.06 13.73
C GLY A 194 -14.22 5.33 12.86
N THR A 195 -13.06 5.97 12.91
CA THR A 195 -12.80 7.25 12.21
C THR A 195 -11.54 7.19 11.36
N GLY A 196 -11.26 6.02 10.76
CA GLY A 196 -10.27 5.90 9.69
C GLY A 196 -10.80 6.46 8.36
N SER A 197 -10.04 6.30 7.27
CA SER A 197 -10.39 6.85 5.94
C SER A 197 -11.84 6.56 5.52
N SER A 198 -12.31 5.31 5.69
CA SER A 198 -13.67 4.95 5.31
C SER A 198 -14.74 5.67 6.13
N GLY A 199 -14.50 5.88 7.43
CA GLY A 199 -15.40 6.65 8.29
C GLY A 199 -15.40 8.13 7.95
N ILE A 200 -14.20 8.70 7.82
CA ILE A 200 -14.00 10.11 7.44
C ILE A 200 -14.70 10.44 6.12
N GLN A 201 -14.66 9.54 5.14
CA GLN A 201 -15.33 9.71 3.85
C GLN A 201 -16.85 9.53 3.93
N SER A 202 -17.34 8.58 4.75
CA SER A 202 -18.78 8.25 4.79
C SER A 202 -19.61 9.12 5.72
N ILE A 203 -19.03 9.58 6.83
CA ILE A 203 -19.75 10.32 7.89
C ILE A 203 -20.46 11.56 7.34
N PRO A 204 -19.81 12.44 6.53
CA PRO A 204 -20.47 13.62 5.98
C PRO A 204 -21.69 13.27 5.12
N VAL A 205 -21.54 12.29 4.21
CA VAL A 205 -22.60 11.88 3.28
C VAL A 205 -23.79 11.25 4.01
N ILE A 206 -23.52 10.47 5.07
CA ILE A 206 -24.57 9.85 5.88
C ILE A 206 -25.29 10.90 6.74
N ALA A 207 -24.54 11.84 7.33
CA ALA A 207 -25.09 12.89 8.20
C ALA A 207 -26.01 13.88 7.47
N GLU A 208 -25.85 14.04 6.15
CA GLU A 208 -26.77 14.81 5.31
C GLU A 208 -28.17 14.18 5.19
N GLN A 209 -28.27 12.85 5.34
CA GLN A 209 -29.51 12.11 5.13
C GLN A 209 -30.15 11.59 6.42
N ALA A 210 -29.32 11.17 7.38
CA ALA A 210 -29.77 10.52 8.61
C ALA A 210 -30.49 11.49 9.55
N THR A 211 -31.48 10.98 10.29
CA THR A 211 -32.12 11.73 11.37
C THR A 211 -31.13 12.03 12.50
N HIS A 212 -30.24 11.09 12.81
CA HIS A 212 -29.14 11.30 13.76
C HIS A 212 -27.96 10.38 13.45
N VAL A 213 -26.73 10.84 13.65
CA VAL A 213 -25.51 10.04 13.50
C VAL A 213 -24.69 10.07 14.78
N PHE A 214 -24.42 8.90 15.33
CA PHE A 214 -23.48 8.69 16.43
C PHE A 214 -22.14 8.19 15.88
N VAL A 215 -21.07 8.93 16.11
CA VAL A 215 -19.71 8.59 15.66
C VAL A 215 -18.88 8.12 16.84
N PHE A 216 -18.56 6.83 16.88
CA PHE A 216 -17.74 6.23 17.93
C PHE A 216 -16.28 6.24 17.51
N GLN A 217 -15.48 7.02 18.22
CA GLN A 217 -14.06 7.22 17.92
C GLN A 217 -13.19 6.66 19.04
N GLN A 218 -12.24 5.79 18.68
CA GLN A 218 -11.19 5.35 19.60
C GLN A 218 -9.92 6.20 19.48
N THR A 219 -9.42 6.44 18.27
CA THR A 219 -8.23 7.28 18.07
C THR A 219 -8.51 8.22 16.90
N PRO A 220 -8.49 9.54 17.11
CA PRO A 220 -8.62 10.49 16.01
C PRO A 220 -7.49 10.32 14.99
N ASN A 221 -7.81 10.58 13.72
CA ASN A 221 -6.83 10.56 12.65
C ASN A 221 -6.57 11.97 12.12
N PHE A 222 -5.32 12.22 11.72
CA PHE A 222 -5.04 13.41 10.92
C PHE A 222 -5.77 13.31 9.58
N SER A 223 -6.43 14.40 9.20
CA SER A 223 -7.09 14.54 7.91
C SER A 223 -6.80 15.92 7.33
N ILE A 224 -6.60 15.96 6.00
CA ILE A 224 -6.44 17.18 5.23
C ILE A 224 -7.62 17.30 4.25
N PRO A 225 -8.22 18.49 4.08
CA PRO A 225 -9.28 18.67 3.10
C PRO A 225 -8.78 18.34 1.70
N SER A 226 -9.55 17.54 0.97
CA SER A 226 -9.26 17.16 -0.42
C SER A 226 -9.23 18.35 -1.37
N ARG A 227 -10.04 19.38 -1.08
CA ARG A 227 -10.36 20.46 -2.02
C ARG A 227 -10.91 19.92 -3.34
N ASN A 228 -11.62 18.78 -3.27
CA ASN A 228 -12.16 18.13 -4.45
C ASN A 228 -13.09 19.08 -5.21
N MET A 229 -12.98 19.03 -6.53
CA MET A 229 -13.76 19.83 -7.47
C MET A 229 -13.86 19.09 -8.81
N PRO A 230 -14.79 19.47 -9.69
CA PRO A 230 -14.78 18.98 -11.07
C PRO A 230 -13.40 19.22 -11.70
N LEU A 231 -12.90 18.20 -12.42
CA LEU A 231 -11.60 18.29 -13.07
C LEU A 231 -11.65 19.39 -14.13
N LYS A 232 -10.80 20.40 -13.98
CA LYS A 232 -10.72 21.49 -14.95
C LYS A 232 -10.12 20.97 -16.26
N GLN A 233 -10.78 21.24 -17.39
CA GLN A 233 -10.30 20.82 -18.71
C GLN A 233 -8.89 21.34 -19.03
N GLU A 234 -8.54 22.53 -18.55
CA GLU A 234 -7.18 23.09 -18.71
C GLU A 234 -6.12 22.25 -17.99
N TYR A 235 -6.43 21.77 -16.78
CA TYR A 235 -5.55 20.90 -16.02
C TYR A 235 -5.38 19.54 -16.71
N GLU A 236 -6.48 18.98 -17.22
CA GLU A 236 -6.44 17.75 -18.01
C GLU A 236 -5.59 17.90 -19.28
N ARG A 237 -5.78 19.00 -20.04
CA ARG A 237 -4.99 19.28 -21.25
C ARG A 237 -3.50 19.43 -20.93
N TRP A 238 -3.17 20.20 -19.88
CA TRP A 238 -1.79 20.35 -19.41
C TRP A 238 -1.18 18.99 -19.09
N TRP A 239 -1.88 18.17 -18.29
CA TRP A 239 -1.42 16.85 -17.92
C TRP A 239 -1.22 15.93 -19.14
N LYS A 240 -2.22 15.87 -20.04
CA LYS A 240 -2.17 15.02 -21.25
C LYS A 240 -1.09 15.44 -22.23
N SER A 241 -0.77 16.74 -22.30
CA SER A 241 0.29 17.28 -23.17
C SER A 241 1.71 16.85 -22.76
N ASN A 242 1.93 16.52 -21.49
CA ASN A 242 3.24 16.15 -20.95
C ASN A 242 3.20 14.87 -20.11
N TYR A 243 2.29 13.98 -20.48
CA TYR A 243 1.91 12.83 -19.67
C TYR A 243 3.09 11.88 -19.42
N VAL A 244 3.97 11.66 -20.40
CA VAL A 244 5.17 10.80 -20.25
C VAL A 244 6.11 11.35 -19.18
N GLU A 245 6.40 12.64 -19.22
CA GLU A 245 7.29 13.29 -18.25
C GLU A 245 6.68 13.33 -16.85
N HIS A 246 5.38 13.62 -16.74
CA HIS A 246 4.68 13.53 -15.46
C HIS A 246 4.80 12.13 -14.83
N ARG A 247 4.59 11.08 -15.63
CA ARG A 247 4.74 9.69 -15.17
C ARG A 247 6.18 9.33 -14.82
N ARG A 248 7.17 9.83 -15.58
CA ARG A 248 8.59 9.66 -15.25
C ARG A 248 8.90 10.27 -13.88
N ARG A 249 8.52 11.53 -13.67
CA ARG A 249 8.72 12.23 -12.39
C ARG A 249 7.99 11.57 -11.23
N MET A 250 6.79 11.02 -11.45
CA MET A 250 6.08 10.24 -10.43
C MET A 250 6.84 8.97 -10.05
N ARG A 251 7.38 8.22 -11.03
CA ARG A 251 8.16 7.00 -10.77
C ARG A 251 9.47 7.28 -10.02
N GLU A 252 10.07 8.43 -10.27
CA GLU A 252 11.29 8.89 -9.60
C GLU A 252 11.02 9.54 -8.24
N SER A 253 9.76 9.82 -7.89
CA SER A 253 9.42 10.43 -6.62
C SER A 253 9.28 9.39 -5.50
N PRO A 254 9.63 9.73 -4.25
CA PRO A 254 9.62 8.79 -3.13
C PRO A 254 8.22 8.28 -2.76
N ILE A 255 7.16 8.91 -3.25
CA ILE A 255 5.76 8.59 -2.90
C ILE A 255 4.91 8.20 -4.12
N GLY A 256 5.49 8.13 -5.31
CA GLY A 256 4.76 7.76 -6.54
C GLY A 256 3.79 8.84 -7.05
N MET A 257 3.96 10.10 -6.63
CA MET A 257 3.11 11.25 -6.98
C MET A 257 3.91 12.38 -7.61
N LEU A 258 3.24 13.30 -8.30
CA LEU A 258 3.91 14.49 -8.82
C LEU A 258 4.11 15.49 -7.67
N ILE A 259 5.34 15.58 -7.16
CA ILE A 259 5.71 16.55 -6.13
C ILE A 259 6.04 17.89 -6.81
N PRO A 260 5.35 18.99 -6.47
CA PRO A 260 5.64 20.32 -7.03
C PRO A 260 6.99 20.85 -6.52
N GLY A 261 7.94 21.05 -7.43
CA GLY A 261 9.18 21.84 -7.20
C GLY A 261 10.21 21.26 -6.22
N LYS A 262 11.38 21.92 -6.14
CA LYS A 262 12.41 21.63 -5.11
C LYS A 262 11.83 21.99 -3.75
N ARG A 263 11.51 21.01 -2.91
CA ARG A 263 11.32 21.22 -1.47
C ARG A 263 12.41 20.51 -0.69
N ASN A 264 13.64 20.59 -1.20
CA ASN A 264 14.84 20.01 -0.59
C ASN A 264 15.32 20.82 0.64
N TRP A 265 14.42 21.56 1.27
CA TRP A 265 14.68 22.38 2.43
C TRP A 265 13.97 21.82 3.65
N SER A 266 14.63 21.97 4.79
CA SER A 266 14.12 21.56 6.11
C SER A 266 13.08 22.56 6.60
N ALA A 267 12.10 22.11 7.40
CA ALA A 267 11.16 22.99 8.09
C ALA A 267 11.86 24.04 9.00
N PHE A 268 13.09 23.77 9.43
CA PHE A 268 13.91 24.68 10.24
C PHE A 268 14.97 25.45 9.46
N SER A 269 15.04 25.27 8.13
CA SER A 269 15.88 26.12 7.27
C SER A 269 15.21 27.43 6.84
N VAL A 270 13.97 27.66 7.29
CA VAL A 270 13.15 28.85 7.01
C VAL A 270 12.64 29.45 8.32
N THR A 271 12.20 30.72 8.31
CA THR A 271 11.63 31.34 9.51
C THR A 271 10.27 30.72 9.88
N PRO A 272 9.79 30.87 11.13
CA PRO A 272 8.45 30.43 11.51
C PRO A 272 7.33 31.01 10.63
N GLU A 273 7.45 32.27 10.20
CA GLU A 273 6.47 32.95 9.34
C GLU A 273 6.46 32.36 7.92
N GLU A 274 7.64 32.09 7.37
CA GLU A 274 7.78 31.43 6.06
C GLU A 274 7.24 30.00 6.10
N ARG A 275 7.53 29.26 7.18
CA ARG A 275 6.98 27.92 7.40
C ARG A 275 5.46 27.93 7.47
N GLN A 276 4.88 28.86 8.24
CA GLN A 276 3.44 29.02 8.35
C GLN A 276 2.80 29.34 7.00
N LYS A 277 3.43 30.21 6.21
CA LYS A 277 2.97 30.58 4.87
C LYS A 277 2.98 29.36 3.92
N GLU A 278 4.04 28.55 3.95
CA GLU A 278 4.11 27.34 3.13
C GLU A 278 3.03 26.32 3.53
N TYR A 279 2.83 26.08 4.83
CA TYR A 279 1.74 25.22 5.29
C TYR A 279 0.38 25.74 4.88
N GLU A 280 0.14 27.06 4.90
CA GLU A 280 -1.12 27.62 4.41
C GLU A 280 -1.30 27.35 2.92
N VAL A 281 -0.27 27.56 2.10
CA VAL A 281 -0.31 27.22 0.67
C VAL A 281 -0.64 25.74 0.46
N GLN A 282 0.03 24.82 1.17
CA GLN A 282 -0.25 23.39 1.06
C GLN A 282 -1.64 23.02 1.57
N TRP A 283 -2.16 23.70 2.59
CA TRP A 283 -3.51 23.48 3.11
C TRP A 283 -4.61 23.95 2.13
N GLN A 284 -4.33 25.01 1.37
CA GLN A 284 -5.22 25.48 0.31
C GLN A 284 -5.18 24.60 -0.94
N ILE A 285 -4.03 24.00 -1.26
CA ILE A 285 -3.94 22.94 -2.28
C ILE A 285 -4.69 21.69 -1.81
N GLY A 286 -4.49 21.30 -0.55
CA GLY A 286 -5.14 20.16 0.07
C GLY A 286 -4.56 18.80 -0.34
N GLY A 287 -5.25 17.75 0.10
CA GLY A 287 -4.92 16.36 -0.23
C GLY A 287 -3.66 15.82 0.43
N TYR A 288 -3.26 14.62 -0.02
CA TYR A 288 -2.19 13.84 0.59
C TYR A 288 -0.81 14.53 0.52
N LYS A 289 -0.57 15.35 -0.50
CA LYS A 289 0.73 16.00 -0.77
C LYS A 289 1.16 17.00 0.30
N PHE A 290 0.30 17.37 1.25
CA PHE A 290 0.68 18.20 2.41
C PHE A 290 1.86 17.61 3.19
N ILE A 291 1.99 16.28 3.26
CA ILE A 291 3.13 15.63 3.95
C ILE A 291 4.49 16.00 3.33
N CYS A 292 4.50 16.48 2.08
CA CYS A 292 5.68 16.92 1.35
C CYS A 292 5.84 18.45 1.38
N SER A 293 5.33 19.14 2.41
CA SER A 293 5.55 20.58 2.60
C SER A 293 7.04 20.91 2.80
N PHE A 294 7.77 20.05 3.50
CA PHE A 294 9.23 20.10 3.68
C PHE A 294 9.82 18.68 3.53
N ASN A 295 11.12 18.56 3.24
CA ASN A 295 11.74 17.24 3.00
C ASN A 295 11.91 16.39 4.27
N ASP A 296 11.81 17.00 5.45
CA ASP A 296 12.13 16.38 6.73
C ASP A 296 10.92 16.15 7.65
N ILE A 297 9.70 16.51 7.22
CA ILE A 297 8.46 16.27 7.98
C ILE A 297 8.31 14.79 8.38
N MET A 298 8.74 13.87 7.53
CA MET A 298 8.56 12.43 7.73
C MET A 298 9.75 11.75 8.45
N ILE A 299 10.86 12.46 8.68
CA ILE A 299 12.10 11.88 9.22
C ILE A 299 12.70 12.65 10.41
N ASN A 300 12.25 13.88 10.66
CA ASN A 300 12.67 14.70 11.79
C ASN A 300 11.45 15.04 12.66
N LYS A 301 11.52 14.68 13.96
CA LYS A 301 10.38 14.83 14.88
C LYS A 301 9.98 16.29 15.08
N GLU A 302 10.93 17.19 15.30
CA GLU A 302 10.63 18.60 15.54
C GLU A 302 9.93 19.23 14.33
N SER A 303 10.40 18.89 13.12
CA SER A 303 9.80 19.34 11.86
C SER A 303 8.39 18.77 11.70
N ASN A 304 8.20 17.50 12.04
CA ASN A 304 6.89 16.86 12.09
C ASN A 304 5.92 17.57 13.04
N ASP A 305 6.39 17.89 14.25
CA ASP A 305 5.58 18.55 15.28
C ASP A 305 5.04 19.89 14.76
N THR A 306 5.84 20.67 14.02
CA THR A 306 5.37 21.94 13.43
C THR A 306 4.23 21.75 12.43
N ALA A 307 4.27 20.70 11.60
CA ALA A 307 3.17 20.37 10.69
C ALA A 307 1.95 19.84 11.45
N ALA A 308 2.16 18.99 12.46
CA ALA A 308 1.11 18.45 13.31
C ALA A 308 0.34 19.58 14.02
N ASP A 309 1.06 20.55 14.59
CA ASP A 309 0.49 21.70 15.29
C ASP A 309 -0.26 22.63 14.36
N PHE A 310 0.27 22.87 13.14
CA PHE A 310 -0.47 23.58 12.11
C PHE A 310 -1.82 22.91 11.83
N VAL A 311 -1.84 21.60 11.57
CA VAL A 311 -3.07 20.86 11.25
C VAL A 311 -4.05 20.90 12.42
N ARG A 312 -3.58 20.70 13.66
CA ARG A 312 -4.42 20.82 14.87
C ARG A 312 -5.01 22.22 14.98
N ALA A 313 -4.22 23.27 14.74
CA ALA A 313 -4.70 24.65 14.76
C ALA A 313 -5.81 24.87 13.71
N LYS A 314 -5.67 24.33 12.50
CA LYS A 314 -6.73 24.41 11.47
C LYS A 314 -8.00 23.69 11.92
N ILE A 315 -7.91 22.48 12.49
CA ILE A 315 -9.08 21.76 13.02
C ILE A 315 -9.83 22.58 14.07
N ARG A 316 -9.09 23.23 15.00
CA ARG A 316 -9.69 24.12 16.02
C ARG A 316 -10.51 25.26 15.44
N THR A 317 -10.13 25.78 14.25
CA THR A 317 -10.87 26.88 13.62
C THR A 317 -12.20 26.47 12.97
N VAL A 318 -12.40 25.16 12.75
CA VAL A 318 -13.55 24.64 12.01
C VAL A 318 -14.70 24.22 12.92
N ILE A 319 -14.39 23.63 14.09
CA ILE A 319 -15.40 23.07 15.01
C ILE A 319 -15.75 24.09 16.09
N LYS A 320 -17.05 24.27 16.37
CA LYS A 320 -17.57 25.26 17.32
C LYS A 320 -17.51 24.81 18.77
N ASP A 321 -17.79 23.53 19.05
CA ASP A 321 -17.80 22.97 20.40
C ASP A 321 -16.36 22.62 20.86
N PRO A 322 -15.83 23.28 21.90
CA PRO A 322 -14.47 23.01 22.40
C PRO A 322 -14.26 21.57 22.88
N ALA A 323 -15.30 20.90 23.41
CA ALA A 323 -15.18 19.52 23.86
C ALA A 323 -15.02 18.56 22.66
N VAL A 324 -15.76 18.81 21.58
CA VAL A 324 -15.67 18.04 20.33
C VAL A 324 -14.33 18.29 19.63
N VAL A 325 -13.83 19.54 19.64
CA VAL A 325 -12.49 19.88 19.16
C VAL A 325 -11.45 19.00 19.83
N GLU A 326 -11.34 19.04 21.16
CA GLU A 326 -10.28 18.33 21.87
C GLU A 326 -10.38 16.80 21.71
N ALA A 327 -11.59 16.26 21.57
CA ALA A 327 -11.80 14.86 21.24
C ALA A 327 -11.30 14.48 19.84
N LEU A 328 -11.39 15.37 18.84
CA LEU A 328 -10.97 15.12 17.46
C LEU A 328 -9.49 15.38 17.19
N LEU A 329 -8.74 15.98 18.11
CA LEU A 329 -7.32 16.28 17.90
C LEU A 329 -6.41 15.03 18.09
N PRO A 330 -5.60 14.67 17.07
CA PRO A 330 -4.64 13.58 17.19
C PRO A 330 -3.34 14.01 17.89
N TYR A 331 -3.08 13.43 19.07
CA TYR A 331 -1.83 13.60 19.84
C TYR A 331 -1.01 12.32 20.02
N HIS A 332 -1.60 11.17 19.68
CA HIS A 332 -1.07 9.85 20.06
C HIS A 332 -0.01 9.29 19.09
N TYR A 333 0.23 9.95 17.96
CA TYR A 333 1.22 9.52 16.98
C TYR A 333 1.68 10.71 16.10
N PRO A 334 2.89 10.64 15.50
CA PRO A 334 3.40 11.70 14.62
C PRO A 334 2.54 11.89 13.36
N PHE A 335 2.48 13.13 12.86
CA PHE A 335 1.79 13.44 11.61
C PHE A 335 2.34 12.59 10.46
N GLY A 336 1.47 11.96 9.67
CA GLY A 336 1.88 11.10 8.55
C GLY A 336 2.44 9.71 8.91
N ALA A 337 2.63 9.38 10.20
CA ALA A 337 3.11 8.04 10.60
C ALA A 337 2.10 6.91 10.25
N LYS A 338 0.82 7.27 10.13
CA LYS A 338 -0.20 6.47 9.43
C LYS A 338 -0.53 7.18 8.12
N ARG A 339 -1.04 6.45 7.13
CA ARG A 339 -1.52 7.06 5.88
C ARG A 339 -2.51 8.18 6.20
N LEU A 340 -2.13 9.39 5.81
CA LEU A 340 -2.92 10.60 6.02
C LEU A 340 -4.30 10.45 5.37
N CYS A 341 -5.36 10.75 6.11
CA CYS A 341 -6.70 10.77 5.55
C CYS A 341 -6.93 12.05 4.75
N VAL A 342 -7.79 11.95 3.75
CA VAL A 342 -8.18 13.07 2.90
C VAL A 342 -9.71 13.14 2.90
N ASP A 343 -10.25 14.29 3.29
CA ASP A 343 -11.68 14.43 3.56
C ASP A 343 -12.40 15.48 2.71
N THR A 344 -13.73 15.46 2.81
CA THR A 344 -14.60 16.53 2.33
C THR A 344 -15.57 16.84 3.45
N HIS A 345 -15.37 17.99 4.12
CA HIS A 345 -16.23 18.50 5.19
C HIS A 345 -16.34 17.59 6.42
N TYR A 346 -15.33 16.78 6.72
CA TYR A 346 -15.39 15.85 7.85
C TYR A 346 -15.48 16.58 9.20
N PHE A 347 -14.64 17.58 9.42
CA PHE A 347 -14.65 18.33 10.69
C PHE A 347 -15.88 19.24 10.81
N GLU A 348 -16.30 19.88 9.72
CA GLU A 348 -17.52 20.70 9.64
C GLU A 348 -18.77 19.90 9.99
N THR A 349 -18.80 18.60 9.67
CA THR A 349 -19.94 17.71 9.93
C THR A 349 -20.29 17.65 11.42
N PHE A 350 -19.33 17.82 12.33
CA PHE A 350 -19.58 17.81 13.77
C PHE A 350 -20.23 19.09 14.31
N ASN A 351 -20.40 20.12 13.48
CA ASN A 351 -21.18 21.32 13.85
C ASN A 351 -22.68 21.15 13.60
N ARG A 352 -23.12 19.99 13.09
CA ARG A 352 -24.54 19.72 12.83
C ARG A 352 -25.23 19.22 14.10
N ASP A 353 -26.44 19.69 14.34
CA ASP A 353 -27.24 19.29 15.51
C ASP A 353 -27.58 17.78 15.52
N ASN A 354 -27.58 17.14 14.34
CA ASN A 354 -27.87 15.72 14.18
C ASN A 354 -26.64 14.80 14.23
N VAL A 355 -25.48 15.31 14.66
CA VAL A 355 -24.23 14.53 14.76
C VAL A 355 -23.68 14.58 16.18
N THR A 356 -23.41 13.41 16.75
CA THR A 356 -22.83 13.29 18.09
C THR A 356 -21.54 12.47 18.02
N LEU A 357 -20.44 13.05 18.49
CA LEU A 357 -19.17 12.34 18.68
C LEU A 357 -19.15 11.64 20.04
N VAL A 358 -18.79 10.36 20.05
CA VAL A 358 -18.59 9.54 21.24
C VAL A 358 -17.10 9.17 21.32
N ASP A 359 -16.37 9.78 22.25
CA ASP A 359 -14.95 9.51 22.49
C ASP A 359 -14.75 8.29 23.41
N LEU A 360 -14.31 7.18 22.82
CA LEU A 360 -14.08 5.91 23.51
C LEU A 360 -12.77 5.90 24.33
N ARG A 361 -12.00 6.99 24.42
CA ARG A 361 -10.79 7.03 25.28
C ARG A 361 -11.12 7.51 26.69
N ASN A 362 -11.89 8.58 26.77
CA ASN A 362 -12.00 9.35 28.00
C ASN A 362 -13.16 8.94 28.90
N GLY A 363 -14.02 8.01 28.46
CA GLY A 363 -15.06 7.41 29.31
C GLY A 363 -15.97 8.40 30.06
N ASN A 364 -15.99 9.68 29.69
CA ASN A 364 -16.61 10.73 30.47
C ASN A 364 -17.65 11.51 29.66
N GLN A 365 -18.89 11.39 30.17
CA GLN A 365 -19.95 12.41 30.24
C GLN A 365 -20.53 12.85 28.89
N SER A 366 -21.33 12.02 28.22
CA SER A 366 -22.64 11.59 28.73
C SER A 366 -22.84 10.07 28.67
N VAL A 367 -23.05 9.48 29.86
CA VAL A 367 -23.54 8.10 30.12
C VAL A 367 -22.49 6.97 30.09
N LEU A 368 -22.07 6.61 31.31
CA LEU A 368 -21.75 5.27 31.86
C LEU A 368 -20.40 4.58 31.59
N SER A 369 -19.91 3.94 32.66
CA SER A 369 -18.55 3.47 32.93
C SER A 369 -18.17 2.11 32.34
N ASP A 370 -18.95 1.59 31.39
CA ASP A 370 -18.61 0.36 30.68
C ASP A 370 -18.97 0.51 29.20
N GLN A 371 -17.96 0.55 28.32
CA GLN A 371 -18.15 0.73 26.87
C GLN A 371 -19.03 -0.38 26.27
N SER A 372 -19.11 -1.52 26.95
CA SER A 372 -20.01 -2.61 26.58
C SER A 372 -21.47 -2.33 26.94
N GLU A 373 -21.76 -1.57 28.00
CA GLU A 373 -23.13 -1.22 28.40
C GLU A 373 -23.76 -0.18 27.47
N TYR A 374 -23.06 0.89 27.07
CA TYR A 374 -23.63 1.89 26.14
C TYR A 374 -23.83 1.31 24.73
N LEU A 375 -22.90 0.49 24.26
CA LEU A 375 -23.09 -0.23 23.00
C LEU A 375 -24.27 -1.21 23.13
N ASN A 376 -24.43 -1.94 24.25
CA ASN A 376 -25.59 -2.79 24.49
C ASN A 376 -26.91 -1.98 24.59
N GLU A 377 -26.93 -0.81 25.23
CA GLU A 377 -28.09 0.08 25.29
C GLU A 377 -28.46 0.62 23.91
N ILE A 378 -27.48 0.95 23.06
CA ILE A 378 -27.70 1.36 21.68
C ILE A 378 -28.12 0.18 20.79
N TYR A 379 -27.56 -1.01 21.01
CA TYR A 379 -27.91 -2.21 20.24
C TYR A 379 -29.29 -2.76 20.61
N GLN A 380 -29.74 -2.52 21.85
CA GLN A 380 -31.08 -2.83 22.31
C GLN A 380 -32.07 -1.68 22.15
N SER A 381 -31.58 -0.46 21.91
CA SER A 381 -32.42 0.68 21.55
C SER A 381 -33.17 0.34 20.26
N LYS A 382 -34.49 0.27 20.36
CA LYS A 382 -35.39 0.11 19.21
C LYS A 382 -35.29 1.27 18.22
N ASP A 383 -34.59 2.35 18.58
CA ASP A 383 -34.46 3.56 17.79
C ASP A 383 -33.20 3.54 16.90
N LEU A 384 -32.23 2.64 17.11
CA LEU A 384 -31.07 2.52 16.22
C LEU A 384 -31.37 1.63 15.01
N HIS A 385 -31.36 2.24 13.83
CA HIS A 385 -31.77 1.57 12.60
C HIS A 385 -30.62 0.90 11.85
N LYS A 386 -29.40 1.47 11.97
CA LYS A 386 -28.21 1.04 11.19
C LYS A 386 -26.92 1.16 12.00
N LEU A 387 -26.04 0.18 11.86
CA LEU A 387 -24.68 0.19 12.41
C LEU A 387 -23.65 0.00 11.29
N LEU A 388 -22.61 0.83 11.29
CA LEU A 388 -21.51 0.76 10.31
C LEU A 388 -20.19 0.44 11.02
N THR A 389 -19.45 -0.51 10.44
CA THR A 389 -18.09 -0.89 10.84
C THR A 389 -17.11 -0.77 9.68
N PHE A 390 -15.80 -0.67 9.98
CA PHE A 390 -14.79 -0.31 8.98
C PHE A 390 -13.72 -1.35 8.70
N GLN A 391 -13.23 -1.28 7.47
CA GLN A 391 -12.03 -1.96 7.03
C GLN A 391 -10.82 -1.49 7.85
N SER A 392 -10.29 -2.35 8.73
CA SER A 392 -8.91 -2.22 9.20
C SER A 392 -8.01 -3.08 8.31
N SER A 393 -6.86 -2.56 7.88
CA SER A 393 -5.92 -3.33 7.09
C SER A 393 -5.38 -4.52 7.89
N LYS A 394 -5.67 -5.73 7.41
CA LYS A 394 -4.74 -6.84 7.54
C LYS A 394 -4.33 -7.18 6.11
N ILE A 395 -3.02 -7.11 5.84
CA ILE A 395 -2.46 -7.93 4.76
C ILE A 395 -2.89 -9.36 5.08
N TYR A 396 -3.27 -10.16 4.08
CA TYR A 396 -3.54 -11.59 4.24
C TYR A 396 -2.61 -12.14 5.32
N PRO A 397 -3.13 -12.70 6.43
CA PRO A 397 -2.30 -12.96 7.59
C PRO A 397 -1.09 -13.78 7.14
N LYS A 398 0.09 -13.42 7.65
CA LYS A 398 1.32 -14.25 7.62
C LYS A 398 1.10 -15.71 8.05
N LYS A 399 -0.09 -16.04 8.58
CA LYS A 399 -0.54 -17.34 9.07
C LYS A 399 -1.81 -17.88 8.39
N THR A 400 -2.15 -17.44 7.18
CA THR A 400 -2.97 -18.32 6.32
C THR A 400 -2.00 -19.40 5.87
N LYS A 401 -2.26 -20.68 6.17
CA LYS A 401 -1.46 -21.84 5.76
C LYS A 401 -1.38 -21.94 4.22
N PHE A 402 -0.61 -21.05 3.61
CA PHE A 402 0.13 -21.31 2.39
C PHE A 402 1.52 -21.58 2.92
N THR A 403 2.07 -22.77 2.68
CA THR A 403 3.30 -23.26 3.31
C THR A 403 4.53 -22.47 2.86
N ILE A 404 4.60 -21.21 3.29
CA ILE A 404 5.82 -20.41 3.41
C ILE A 404 6.74 -21.06 4.45
N GLU A 405 6.21 -21.85 5.38
CA GLU A 405 7.02 -22.67 6.30
C GLU A 405 7.90 -23.69 5.54
N GLN A 406 7.46 -24.21 4.39
CA GLN A 406 8.30 -25.06 3.53
C GLN A 406 9.29 -24.25 2.70
N GLN A 407 8.98 -22.99 2.36
CA GLN A 407 9.95 -22.08 1.75
C GLN A 407 10.95 -21.53 2.76
N ILE A 408 10.56 -21.33 4.02
CA ILE A 408 11.43 -20.99 5.14
C ILE A 408 12.27 -22.22 5.49
N ASP A 409 11.71 -23.42 5.49
CA ASP A 409 12.50 -24.64 5.64
C ASP A 409 13.44 -24.86 4.46
N ALA A 410 13.03 -24.63 3.21
CA ALA A 410 13.91 -24.68 2.02
C ALA A 410 14.99 -23.57 2.05
N PHE A 411 14.65 -22.38 2.56
CA PHE A 411 15.58 -21.26 2.78
C PHE A 411 16.50 -21.51 3.99
N ASN A 412 16.03 -22.26 5.00
CA ASN A 412 16.81 -22.78 6.11
C ASN A 412 17.60 -24.04 5.71
N THR A 413 17.21 -24.77 4.67
CA THR A 413 18.02 -25.88 4.09
C THR A 413 19.13 -25.32 3.21
N LEU A 414 18.92 -24.14 2.63
CA LEU A 414 19.99 -23.30 2.07
C LEU A 414 20.91 -22.70 3.14
N TYR A 415 20.51 -22.78 4.41
CA TYR A 415 21.29 -22.45 5.61
C TYR A 415 21.53 -23.70 6.45
N ASP A 416 22.15 -24.71 5.86
CA ASP A 416 22.69 -25.83 6.64
C ASP A 416 23.76 -25.28 7.61
N PRO A 417 23.59 -25.39 8.94
CA PRO A 417 24.62 -25.03 9.91
C PRO A 417 25.92 -25.81 9.66
N SER A 418 25.84 -26.98 9.05
CA SER A 418 26.99 -27.77 8.61
C SER A 418 27.77 -27.09 7.49
N LEU A 419 27.13 -26.27 6.64
CA LEU A 419 27.78 -25.45 5.62
C LEU A 419 28.55 -24.27 6.24
N LEU A 420 28.04 -23.71 7.35
CA LEU A 420 28.74 -22.68 8.14
C LEU A 420 29.94 -23.28 8.90
N GLU A 421 29.80 -24.49 9.45
CA GLU A 421 30.91 -25.24 10.01
C GLU A 421 31.94 -25.65 8.95
N GLU A 422 31.50 -26.07 7.76
CA GLU A 422 32.35 -26.41 6.61
C GLU A 422 33.10 -25.19 6.07
N ILE A 423 32.44 -24.03 5.94
CA ILE A 423 33.09 -22.76 5.58
C ILE A 423 34.11 -22.35 6.65
N CYS A 424 33.80 -22.51 7.94
CA CYS A 424 34.74 -22.21 9.02
C CYS A 424 35.91 -23.20 9.08
N HIS A 425 35.69 -24.49 8.76
CA HIS A 425 36.74 -25.52 8.71
C HIS A 425 37.65 -25.38 7.49
N ASN A 426 37.10 -24.92 6.37
CA ASN A 426 37.80 -24.74 5.09
C ASN A 426 38.43 -23.34 4.93
N LEU A 427 38.31 -22.45 5.92
CA LEU A 427 39.09 -21.23 5.95
C LEU A 427 40.59 -21.61 5.98
N PRO A 428 41.38 -21.20 4.98
CA PRO A 428 42.79 -21.54 4.95
C PRO A 428 43.48 -20.95 6.18
N LYS A 429 44.24 -21.78 6.91
CA LYS A 429 45.06 -21.36 8.08
C LYS A 429 46.15 -20.33 7.73
N SER A 430 46.29 -19.97 6.44
CA SER A 430 47.27 -19.00 5.96
C SER A 430 46.78 -17.56 6.15
N HIS A 431 47.69 -16.68 6.58
CA HIS A 431 47.47 -15.24 6.77
C HIS A 431 47.32 -14.45 5.45
N ASP A 432 47.03 -15.09 4.31
CA ASP A 432 46.90 -14.44 3.01
C ASP A 432 45.43 -14.19 2.65
N ILE A 433 45.00 -12.95 2.89
CA ILE A 433 43.62 -12.50 2.71
C ILE A 433 43.18 -12.46 1.24
N ARG A 434 44.12 -12.53 0.28
CA ARG A 434 43.79 -12.56 -1.16
C ARG A 434 43.02 -13.82 -1.57
N ASN A 435 43.19 -14.92 -0.83
CA ASN A 435 42.41 -16.13 -1.06
C ASN A 435 41.01 -16.09 -0.40
N VAL A 436 40.83 -15.29 0.65
CA VAL A 436 39.53 -15.07 1.30
C VAL A 436 38.55 -14.37 0.34
N PHE A 437 39.06 -13.43 -0.49
CA PHE A 437 38.27 -12.69 -1.48
C PHE A 437 38.03 -13.42 -2.81
N LYS A 438 38.53 -14.66 -2.99
CA LYS A 438 38.09 -15.53 -4.10
C LYS A 438 36.77 -16.24 -3.80
N ASN A 439 36.29 -16.19 -2.56
CA ASN A 439 35.04 -16.80 -2.16
C ASN A 439 33.91 -15.77 -2.27
N GLU A 440 33.23 -15.73 -3.42
CA GLU A 440 32.13 -14.80 -3.68
C GLU A 440 31.00 -14.90 -2.65
N LYS A 441 30.75 -16.09 -2.11
CA LYS A 441 29.72 -16.31 -1.07
C LYS A 441 30.04 -15.57 0.23
N LEU A 442 31.32 -15.46 0.60
CA LEU A 442 31.75 -14.74 1.80
C LEU A 442 31.60 -13.22 1.63
N ILE A 443 31.84 -12.70 0.41
CA ILE A 443 31.68 -11.28 0.10
C ILE A 443 30.19 -10.88 0.10
N GLU A 444 29.35 -11.74 -0.47
CA GLU A 444 27.88 -11.58 -0.43
C GLU A 444 27.36 -11.60 1.01
N PHE A 445 27.85 -12.53 1.83
CA PHE A 445 27.51 -12.62 3.25
C PHE A 445 27.88 -11.34 4.02
N ILE A 446 29.13 -10.84 3.87
CA ILE A 446 29.56 -9.61 4.54
C ILE A 446 28.72 -8.40 4.11
N ARG A 447 28.42 -8.25 2.80
CA ARG A 447 27.54 -7.17 2.32
C ARG A 447 26.14 -7.28 2.89
N TRP A 448 25.58 -8.48 2.92
CA TRP A 448 24.25 -8.70 3.45
C TRP A 448 24.20 -8.39 4.95
N THR A 449 25.16 -8.88 5.73
CA THR A 449 25.27 -8.60 7.17
C THR A 449 25.36 -7.11 7.45
N VAL A 450 26.25 -6.38 6.78
CA VAL A 450 26.39 -4.92 6.96
C VAL A 450 25.08 -4.18 6.67
N ASN A 451 24.35 -4.61 5.65
CA ASN A 451 23.08 -3.99 5.25
C ASN A 451 21.89 -4.36 6.16
N HIS A 452 22.00 -5.43 6.96
CA HIS A 452 20.89 -5.98 7.75
C HIS A 452 21.16 -6.03 9.26
N LEU A 453 22.31 -5.55 9.74
CA LEU A 453 22.70 -5.51 11.16
C LEU A 453 21.61 -4.93 12.10
N ASN A 454 20.83 -3.96 11.63
CA ASN A 454 19.75 -3.33 12.39
C ASN A 454 18.44 -4.14 12.46
N SER A 455 18.37 -5.31 11.82
CA SER A 455 17.14 -6.12 11.67
C SER A 455 17.17 -7.48 12.39
N PHE A 456 18.26 -7.81 13.09
CA PHE A 456 18.40 -9.05 13.87
C PHE A 456 18.03 -8.84 15.35
N GLU A 457 17.67 -9.92 16.04
CA GLU A 457 17.52 -9.93 17.50
C GLU A 457 18.89 -10.04 18.20
N ASN A 458 18.96 -9.55 19.44
CA ASN A 458 20.19 -9.23 20.19
C ASN A 458 21.23 -10.38 20.24
N GLN A 459 20.80 -11.63 20.32
CA GLN A 459 21.73 -12.78 20.43
C GLN A 459 22.41 -13.13 19.09
N THR A 460 21.67 -13.01 17.98
CA THR A 460 22.19 -13.25 16.62
C THR A 460 23.14 -12.12 16.19
N ILE A 461 22.85 -10.88 16.62
CA ILE A 461 23.73 -9.72 16.46
C ILE A 461 25.08 -9.97 17.17
N GLN A 462 25.06 -10.42 18.42
CA GLN A 462 26.29 -10.63 19.22
C GLN A 462 27.20 -11.71 18.61
N ASN A 463 26.63 -12.83 18.14
CA ASN A 463 27.41 -13.90 17.49
C ASN A 463 27.99 -13.45 16.13
N THR A 464 27.21 -12.68 15.36
CA THR A 464 27.63 -12.17 14.05
C THR A 464 28.68 -11.07 14.18
N LEU A 465 28.50 -10.16 15.15
CA LEU A 465 29.49 -9.12 15.48
C LEU A 465 30.79 -9.73 16.01
N GLY A 466 30.71 -10.78 16.84
CA GLY A 466 31.91 -11.47 17.33
C GLY A 466 32.74 -12.10 16.21
N ILE A 467 32.11 -12.63 15.16
CA ILE A 467 32.81 -13.16 13.98
C ILE A 467 33.42 -12.02 13.15
N VAL A 468 32.67 -10.95 12.91
CA VAL A 468 33.15 -9.77 12.17
C VAL A 468 34.29 -9.07 12.91
N GLU A 469 34.22 -8.91 14.22
CA GLU A 469 35.30 -8.36 15.06
C GLU A 469 36.55 -9.22 15.04
N ASN A 470 36.41 -10.55 15.09
CA ASN A 470 37.55 -11.47 15.04
C ASN A 470 38.23 -11.49 13.65
N ILE A 471 37.46 -11.23 12.59
CA ILE A 471 37.99 -11.01 11.23
C ILE A 471 38.71 -9.65 11.15
N LEU A 472 38.10 -8.58 11.67
CA LEU A 472 38.66 -7.23 11.66
C LEU A 472 39.93 -7.10 12.52
N GLN A 473 40.00 -7.78 13.67
CA GLN A 473 41.18 -7.80 14.53
C GLN A 473 42.40 -8.49 13.89
N LYS A 474 42.18 -9.32 12.87
CA LYS A 474 43.24 -9.99 12.11
C LYS A 474 43.67 -9.19 10.88
N MET A 475 43.02 -8.07 10.58
CA MET A 475 43.37 -7.19 9.45
C MET A 475 44.40 -6.14 9.87
N THR A 476 45.40 -5.89 9.02
CA THR A 476 46.36 -4.80 9.20
C THR A 476 45.79 -3.46 8.70
N ASN A 477 46.38 -2.33 9.10
CA ASN A 477 45.99 -1.01 8.59
C ASN A 477 46.10 -0.90 7.04
N ASN A 478 47.00 -1.68 6.43
CA ASN A 478 47.12 -1.76 4.97
C ASN A 478 45.95 -2.52 4.33
N ASP A 479 45.40 -3.53 5.01
CA ASP A 479 44.21 -4.28 4.55
C ASP A 479 42.95 -3.41 4.60
N LEU A 480 42.83 -2.56 5.62
CA LEU A 480 41.74 -1.58 5.74
C LEU A 480 41.85 -0.46 4.69
N GLN A 481 43.06 0.00 4.37
CA GLN A 481 43.27 0.95 3.26
C GLN A 481 42.96 0.32 1.91
N PHE A 482 43.36 -0.94 1.68
CA PHE A 482 43.04 -1.66 0.45
C PHE A 482 41.52 -1.85 0.27
N LEU A 483 40.79 -2.17 1.35
CA LEU A 483 39.32 -2.21 1.34
C LEU A 483 38.70 -0.88 0.94
N ARG A 484 39.20 0.24 1.49
CA ARG A 484 38.74 1.59 1.09
C ARG A 484 39.02 1.88 -0.39
N ILE A 485 40.20 1.52 -0.89
CA ILE A 485 40.58 1.70 -2.30
C ILE A 485 39.70 0.83 -3.22
N VAL A 486 39.40 -0.41 -2.86
CA VAL A 486 38.55 -1.30 -3.68
C VAL A 486 37.10 -0.85 -3.72
N PHE A 487 36.56 -0.31 -2.62
CA PHE A 487 35.21 0.27 -2.61
C PHE A 487 35.16 1.58 -3.41
N GLN A 488 36.19 2.44 -3.29
CA GLN A 488 36.29 3.67 -4.07
C GLN A 488 36.46 3.38 -5.58
N TYR A 489 37.32 2.43 -5.95
CA TYR A 489 37.56 2.05 -7.35
C TYR A 489 36.31 1.47 -8.02
N LYS A 490 35.41 0.82 -7.26
CA LYS A 490 34.13 0.31 -7.77
C LYS A 490 33.09 1.41 -7.99
N GLU A 491 33.06 2.44 -7.15
CA GLU A 491 32.22 3.63 -7.36
C GLU A 491 32.72 4.46 -8.55
N ASP A 492 34.04 4.67 -8.64
CA ASP A 492 34.66 5.45 -9.70
C ASP A 492 34.54 4.75 -11.06
N LYS A 493 34.66 3.41 -11.12
CA LYS A 493 34.45 2.63 -12.35
C LYS A 493 33.00 2.73 -12.85
N LEU A 494 32.02 2.72 -11.95
CA LEU A 494 30.60 2.87 -12.32
C LEU A 494 30.27 4.29 -12.84
N GLN A 495 31.01 5.30 -12.36
CA GLN A 495 30.91 6.67 -12.87
C GLN A 495 31.59 6.84 -14.25
N ILE A 496 32.76 6.23 -14.44
CA ILE A 496 33.50 6.29 -15.72
C ILE A 496 32.71 5.57 -16.82
N GLU A 497 32.15 4.39 -16.55
CA GLU A 497 31.31 3.66 -17.53
C GLU A 497 30.05 4.46 -17.93
N LYS A 498 29.48 5.25 -17.01
CA LYS A 498 28.37 6.18 -17.31
C LYS A 498 28.82 7.36 -18.19
N GLN A 499 29.98 7.94 -17.91
CA GLN A 499 30.53 9.05 -18.69
C GLN A 499 30.93 8.62 -20.10
N GLU A 500 31.47 7.41 -20.26
CA GLU A 500 31.79 6.83 -21.57
C GLU A 500 30.53 6.60 -22.42
N GLN A 501 29.44 6.11 -21.81
CA GLN A 501 28.14 5.97 -22.47
C GLN A 501 27.53 7.32 -22.88
N GLU A 502 27.69 8.37 -22.06
CA GLU A 502 27.24 9.73 -22.43
C GLU A 502 28.08 10.32 -23.58
N ILE A 503 29.40 10.10 -23.59
CA ILE A 503 30.29 10.55 -24.66
C ILE A 503 29.95 9.86 -26.00
N GLU A 504 29.63 8.57 -25.96
CA GLU A 504 29.21 7.80 -27.15
C GLU A 504 27.84 8.27 -27.68
N LEU A 505 26.91 8.59 -26.79
CA LEU A 505 25.62 9.17 -27.15
C LEU A 505 25.76 10.57 -27.79
N ILE A 506 26.69 11.38 -27.30
CA ILE A 506 26.98 12.72 -27.86
C ILE A 506 27.63 12.61 -29.24
N LYS A 507 28.56 11.66 -29.46
CA LYS A 507 29.17 11.40 -30.77
C LYS A 507 28.14 10.98 -31.81
N ASN A 508 27.25 10.05 -31.46
CA ASN A 508 26.18 9.57 -32.34
C ASN A 508 25.17 10.68 -32.71
N LYS A 509 24.88 11.60 -31.78
CA LYS A 509 24.04 12.78 -32.08
C LYS A 509 24.71 13.78 -33.01
N LYS A 510 26.04 13.91 -32.94
CA LYS A 510 26.81 14.83 -33.79
C LYS A 510 26.92 14.31 -35.22
N GLU A 511 27.12 13.02 -35.40
CA GLU A 511 27.14 12.37 -36.73
C GLU A 511 25.77 12.44 -37.42
N ASN A 512 24.67 12.25 -36.68
CA ASN A 512 23.31 12.40 -37.22
C ASN A 512 22.88 13.85 -37.49
N SER A 513 23.64 14.85 -37.03
CA SER A 513 23.40 16.28 -37.35
C SER A 513 24.21 16.78 -38.54
N LEU A 514 25.16 15.97 -39.02
CA LEU A 514 26.04 16.25 -40.16
C LEU A 514 25.64 15.47 -41.43
N GLN A 515 24.66 14.56 -41.32
CA GLN A 515 23.87 14.00 -42.42
C GLN A 515 22.57 14.79 -42.58
#